data_AF-A0A502CMB0-F1
#
_entry.id   AF-A0A502CMB0-F1
#
_cell.length_a   1.000
_cell.length_b   1.000
_cell.length_c   1.000
_cell.angle_alpha   90.00
_cell.angle_beta   90.00
_cell.angle_gamma   90.00
#
_symmetry.space_group_name_H-M   'P 1'
#
loop_
_entity.id
_entity.type
_entity.pdbx_description
1 polymer ?
#
loop_
_entity_poly.entity_id
_entity_poly.type
_entity_poly.pdbx_seq_one_letter_code
_entity_poly.pdbx_strand_id
1 'polypeptide(L)'
;MAETLGGDRRANPAVESMTRARTIPTGPSPFRIAAPALPPAKFTDPAVTAAGEPRAQVPLIALDTLWFNTGTLCNLACATCYIESSPTNDALIYLTADEVTRFLDEIADDGLATREIGFTGGEPFMNPEIVAMLDRSLARGHAVLMLTNAMRPMRRHEAALLDLRERYGDRLTLRVSLDHYDQEIHEAERGARSWRPALDGLRWLSANGFSIAIAGRHLAAEADYAARAGYAALFAAQGIAIEARDPSRLVLFPEMDAAADVPEITTACWSILGKSPADIMCATSRMVVHRRGEDRARVVACTLIPHDPGFDLGNTLSHATGRLVALNHPHCARFCVLGGASCSG
;
A
#
# COMPACT_ATOMS: atom_id res chain seq x y z
N MET A 1 -22.23 -31.44 -49.84
CA MET A 1 -21.77 -32.36 -48.79
C MET A 1 -20.62 -31.67 -48.09
N ALA A 2 -20.88 -31.24 -46.85
CA ALA A 2 -20.00 -30.40 -46.06
C ALA A 2 -19.05 -31.28 -45.24
N GLU A 3 -17.74 -31.03 -45.33
CA GLU A 3 -16.76 -31.53 -44.36
C GLU A 3 -15.99 -30.33 -43.80
N THR A 4 -16.22 -30.11 -42.52
CA THR A 4 -15.65 -29.08 -41.64
C THR A 4 -14.19 -29.39 -41.32
N LEU A 5 -13.29 -28.45 -41.62
CA LEU A 5 -11.90 -28.44 -41.16
C LEU A 5 -11.85 -27.93 -39.71
N GLY A 6 -11.85 -28.85 -38.74
CA GLY A 6 -11.54 -28.60 -37.34
C GLY A 6 -10.03 -28.72 -37.10
N GLY A 7 -9.31 -27.60 -37.12
CA GLY A 7 -7.91 -27.53 -36.72
C GLY A 7 -7.77 -27.36 -35.21
N ASP A 8 -7.57 -28.47 -34.51
CA ASP A 8 -7.23 -28.57 -33.09
C ASP A 8 -5.88 -27.89 -32.80
N ARG A 9 -5.89 -26.62 -32.38
CA ARG A 9 -4.69 -25.94 -31.85
C ARG A 9 -4.43 -26.42 -30.43
N ARG A 10 -3.83 -27.59 -30.29
CA ARG A 10 -3.25 -28.02 -29.02
C ARG A 10 -2.13 -27.05 -28.65
N ALA A 11 -2.37 -26.30 -27.56
CA ALA A 11 -1.37 -25.45 -26.95
C ALA A 11 -0.14 -26.29 -26.57
N ASN A 12 1.04 -25.76 -26.90
CA ASN A 12 2.32 -26.40 -26.64
C ASN A 12 2.61 -26.41 -25.12
N PRO A 13 2.70 -27.57 -24.45
CA PRO A 13 2.88 -27.66 -23.00
C PRO A 13 4.26 -27.15 -22.51
N ALA A 14 5.17 -26.80 -23.42
CA ALA A 14 6.48 -26.24 -23.10
C ALA A 14 6.46 -24.73 -22.77
N VAL A 15 5.36 -24.01 -23.01
CA VAL A 15 5.25 -22.57 -22.68
C VAL A 15 4.62 -22.33 -21.30
N GLU A 16 3.96 -23.33 -20.71
CA GLU A 16 3.36 -23.25 -19.38
C GLU A 16 4.32 -23.58 -18.22
N SER A 17 5.51 -24.15 -18.49
CA SER A 17 6.40 -24.65 -17.43
C SER A 17 7.56 -23.71 -17.04
N MET A 18 7.67 -22.51 -17.63
CA MET A 18 8.79 -21.58 -17.35
C MET A 18 8.44 -20.34 -16.52
N THR A 19 7.20 -20.16 -16.08
CA THR A 19 6.73 -18.95 -15.38
C THR A 19 6.23 -19.15 -13.95
N ARG A 20 6.25 -20.36 -13.38
CA ARG A 20 5.45 -20.67 -12.17
C ARG A 20 6.15 -20.90 -10.83
N ALA A 21 7.47 -20.70 -10.66
CA ALA A 21 8.10 -21.13 -9.39
C ALA A 21 9.28 -20.34 -8.82
N ARG A 22 9.70 -19.18 -9.37
CA ARG A 22 11.04 -18.64 -9.02
C ARG A 22 11.09 -17.37 -8.17
N THR A 23 9.99 -16.92 -7.57
CA THR A 23 9.95 -15.67 -6.76
C THR A 23 8.94 -15.70 -5.62
N ILE A 24 8.33 -16.85 -5.29
CA ILE A 24 7.49 -16.95 -4.08
C ILE A 24 8.43 -17.28 -2.92
N PRO A 25 8.40 -16.53 -1.81
CA PRO A 25 9.11 -16.90 -0.60
C PRO A 25 8.80 -18.33 -0.16
N THR A 26 9.83 -19.12 0.15
CA THR A 26 9.69 -20.46 0.67
C THR A 26 9.90 -20.42 2.19
N GLY A 27 8.84 -20.11 2.95
CA GLY A 27 8.91 -20.05 4.41
C GLY A 27 7.99 -18.99 5.01
N PRO A 28 7.88 -18.93 6.34
CA PRO A 28 7.23 -17.81 7.02
C PRO A 28 8.03 -16.52 6.76
N SER A 29 7.32 -15.38 6.81
CA SER A 29 7.97 -14.07 6.80
C SER A 29 9.06 -14.00 7.87
N PRO A 30 10.24 -13.41 7.58
CA PRO A 30 11.29 -13.20 8.58
C PRO A 30 10.86 -12.20 9.66
N PHE A 31 9.79 -11.45 9.39
CA PHE A 31 9.25 -10.53 10.37
C PHE A 31 8.43 -11.29 11.42
N ARG A 32 7.66 -12.32 11.06
CA ARG A 32 6.67 -13.02 11.93
C ARG A 32 6.84 -12.88 13.46
N ILE A 33 5.87 -12.25 14.14
CA ILE A 33 5.78 -12.21 15.61
C ILE A 33 5.28 -13.54 16.17
N ALA A 34 5.92 -14.00 17.25
CA ALA A 34 5.37 -15.02 18.13
C ALA A 34 4.27 -14.40 19.01
N ALA A 35 3.00 -14.55 18.61
CA ALA A 35 1.84 -14.10 19.38
C ALA A 35 0.73 -15.18 19.38
N PRO A 36 -0.16 -15.19 20.40
CA PRO A 36 -1.35 -16.04 20.38
C PRO A 36 -2.20 -15.77 19.14
N ALA A 37 -2.96 -16.75 18.68
CA ALA A 37 -3.90 -16.56 17.58
C ALA A 37 -5.05 -15.63 17.99
N LEU A 38 -5.52 -14.80 17.06
CA LEU A 38 -6.66 -13.90 17.25
C LEU A 38 -7.91 -14.72 17.59
N PRO A 39 -8.57 -14.46 18.73
CA PRO A 39 -9.82 -15.12 19.08
C PRO A 39 -10.92 -14.82 18.03
N PRO A 40 -11.66 -15.83 17.53
CA PRO A 40 -12.67 -15.63 16.49
C PRO A 40 -13.81 -14.68 16.84
N ALA A 41 -14.04 -14.41 18.13
CA ALA A 41 -15.07 -13.48 18.59
C ALA A 41 -14.67 -12.00 18.43
N LYS A 42 -13.37 -11.68 18.39
CA LYS A 42 -12.90 -10.29 18.29
C LYS A 42 -13.13 -9.74 16.89
N PHE A 43 -13.37 -8.43 16.81
CA PHE A 43 -13.55 -7.66 15.57
C PHE A 43 -14.73 -8.13 14.69
N THR A 44 -15.72 -8.80 15.28
CA THR A 44 -16.88 -9.31 14.54
C THR A 44 -18.05 -8.31 14.51
N ASP A 45 -18.15 -7.44 15.52
CA ASP A 45 -19.23 -6.46 15.66
C ASP A 45 -18.67 -5.02 15.64
N PRO A 46 -19.13 -4.15 14.71
CA PRO A 46 -18.64 -2.78 14.58
C PRO A 46 -19.09 -1.84 15.71
N ALA A 47 -20.08 -2.22 16.52
CA ALA A 47 -20.59 -1.42 17.64
C ALA A 47 -19.99 -1.85 18.99
N VAL A 48 -19.71 -3.15 19.18
CA VAL A 48 -19.21 -3.68 20.46
C VAL A 48 -18.00 -4.60 20.31
N THR A 49 -17.16 -4.67 21.35
CA THR A 49 -16.06 -5.64 21.44
C THR A 49 -16.57 -7.03 21.85
N ALA A 50 -15.72 -8.05 21.77
CA ALA A 50 -16.00 -9.39 22.28
C ALA A 50 -16.26 -9.40 23.79
N ALA A 51 -15.81 -8.37 24.53
CA ALA A 51 -16.10 -8.17 25.95
C ALA A 51 -17.43 -7.42 26.20
N GLY A 52 -18.16 -7.02 25.15
CA GLY A 52 -19.41 -6.28 25.23
C GLY A 52 -19.25 -4.77 25.46
N GLU A 53 -18.04 -4.23 25.25
CA GLU A 53 -17.76 -2.81 25.47
C GLU A 53 -17.99 -1.98 24.20
N PRO A 54 -18.40 -0.70 24.30
CA PRO A 54 -18.58 0.16 23.12
C PRO A 54 -17.29 0.33 22.32
N ARG A 55 -17.32 -0.06 21.04
CA ARG A 55 -16.19 0.04 20.12
C ARG A 55 -15.90 1.50 19.77
N ALA A 56 -14.61 1.82 19.67
CA ALA A 56 -14.18 3.13 19.20
C ALA A 56 -14.53 3.35 17.72
N GLN A 57 -14.94 4.59 17.41
CA GLN A 57 -15.25 5.04 16.06
C GLN A 57 -14.51 6.34 15.75
N VAL A 58 -14.18 6.55 14.48
CA VAL A 58 -13.40 7.69 13.99
C VAL A 58 -14.18 8.42 12.88
N PRO A 59 -14.50 9.71 13.04
CA PRO A 59 -15.03 10.54 11.96
C PRO A 59 -13.93 10.94 10.97
N LEU A 60 -14.29 11.27 9.73
CA LEU A 60 -13.40 12.04 8.87
C LEU A 60 -13.37 13.50 9.37
N ILE A 61 -12.20 14.01 9.69
CA ILE A 61 -12.00 15.39 10.16
C ILE A 61 -11.67 16.30 8.98
N ALA A 62 -10.79 15.82 8.10
CA ALA A 62 -10.42 16.44 6.83
C ALA A 62 -10.05 15.32 5.85
N LEU A 63 -10.09 15.57 4.54
CA LEU A 63 -9.51 14.65 3.57
C LEU A 63 -8.15 15.21 3.14
N ASP A 64 -7.09 14.95 3.89
CA ASP A 64 -5.74 15.43 3.58
C ASP A 64 -5.09 14.61 2.47
N THR A 65 -5.28 13.28 2.52
CA THR A 65 -4.75 12.33 1.54
C THR A 65 -5.85 11.46 0.95
N LEU A 66 -5.98 11.46 -0.38
CA LEU A 66 -6.79 10.47 -1.10
C LEU A 66 -5.86 9.44 -1.75
N TRP A 67 -6.02 8.18 -1.37
CA TRP A 67 -5.29 7.06 -1.95
C TRP A 67 -6.05 6.45 -3.11
N PHE A 68 -5.33 5.93 -4.10
CA PHE A 68 -5.84 5.09 -5.17
C PHE A 68 -5.09 3.75 -5.13
N ASN A 69 -5.83 2.66 -4.94
CA ASN A 69 -5.30 1.32 -5.17
C ASN A 69 -5.46 0.98 -6.65
N THR A 70 -4.37 0.91 -7.37
CA THR A 70 -4.37 0.77 -8.83
C THR A 70 -4.62 -0.65 -9.31
N GLY A 71 -4.96 -1.60 -8.41
CA GLY A 71 -5.25 -3.01 -8.66
C GLY A 71 -4.40 -3.97 -7.80
N THR A 72 -4.74 -5.26 -7.72
CA THR A 72 -4.01 -6.26 -6.91
C THR A 72 -2.92 -7.03 -7.67
N LEU A 73 -2.81 -6.84 -8.98
CA LEU A 73 -1.79 -7.52 -9.77
C LEU A 73 -0.40 -6.94 -9.46
N CYS A 74 0.52 -7.82 -9.10
CA CYS A 74 1.91 -7.49 -8.77
C CYS A 74 2.87 -8.44 -9.47
N ASN A 75 4.09 -7.99 -9.76
CA ASN A 75 5.16 -8.85 -10.26
C ASN A 75 5.81 -9.73 -9.18
N LEU A 76 5.40 -9.59 -7.92
CA LEU A 76 5.84 -10.37 -6.76
C LEU A 76 4.64 -11.00 -6.06
N ALA A 77 4.88 -12.03 -5.24
CA ALA A 77 3.91 -12.57 -4.28
C ALA A 77 4.61 -12.65 -2.92
N CYS A 78 4.64 -11.52 -2.21
CA CYS A 78 5.37 -11.39 -0.94
C CYS A 78 4.76 -12.29 0.15
N ALA A 79 5.57 -12.73 1.11
CA ALA A 79 5.13 -13.61 2.19
C ALA A 79 4.00 -12.99 3.02
N THR A 80 4.09 -11.68 3.28
CA THR A 80 3.09 -10.89 4.01
C THR A 80 2.73 -9.63 3.22
N CYS A 81 1.84 -9.79 2.23
CA CYS A 81 1.23 -8.67 1.51
C CYS A 81 -0.15 -8.34 2.11
N TYR A 82 -0.32 -7.11 2.60
CA TYR A 82 -1.55 -6.67 3.28
C TYR A 82 -2.82 -6.70 2.43
N ILE A 83 -2.65 -6.65 1.12
CA ILE A 83 -3.75 -6.69 0.14
C ILE A 83 -3.61 -7.91 -0.79
N GLU A 84 -2.84 -8.91 -0.35
CA GLU A 84 -2.70 -10.22 -1.00
C GLU A 84 -2.28 -10.15 -2.48
N SER A 85 -1.56 -9.09 -2.85
CA SER A 85 -1.19 -8.83 -4.23
C SER A 85 -0.22 -9.89 -4.75
N SER A 86 -0.48 -10.34 -5.98
CA SER A 86 0.30 -11.39 -6.63
C SER A 86 0.16 -11.30 -8.16
N PRO A 87 0.94 -12.06 -8.94
CA PRO A 87 0.77 -12.10 -10.39
C PRO A 87 -0.59 -12.64 -10.85
N THR A 88 -1.37 -13.23 -9.94
CA THR A 88 -2.65 -13.89 -10.25
C THR A 88 -3.82 -13.35 -9.44
N ASN A 89 -3.59 -12.51 -8.42
CA ASN A 89 -4.68 -11.91 -7.66
C ASN A 89 -5.23 -10.71 -8.41
N ASP A 90 -6.42 -10.86 -8.94
CA ASP A 90 -7.11 -9.86 -9.75
C ASP A 90 -8.43 -9.42 -9.11
N ALA A 91 -8.53 -9.53 -7.77
CA ALA A 91 -9.68 -9.14 -6.96
C ALA A 91 -9.95 -7.62 -7.01
N LEU A 92 -8.90 -6.79 -7.07
CA LEU A 92 -9.01 -5.39 -7.46
C LEU A 92 -8.53 -5.24 -8.90
N ILE A 93 -9.41 -4.75 -9.76
CA ILE A 93 -9.07 -4.47 -11.16
C ILE A 93 -8.32 -3.14 -11.25
N TYR A 94 -7.69 -2.93 -12.40
CA TYR A 94 -7.00 -1.69 -12.67
C TYR A 94 -7.98 -0.52 -12.73
N LEU A 95 -7.75 0.48 -11.89
CA LEU A 95 -8.37 1.79 -12.05
C LEU A 95 -7.98 2.36 -13.42
N THR A 96 -8.88 3.15 -13.99
CA THR A 96 -8.60 3.97 -15.17
C THR A 96 -8.22 5.39 -14.75
N ALA A 97 -7.53 6.12 -15.63
CA ALA A 97 -7.22 7.52 -15.37
C ALA A 97 -8.48 8.39 -15.28
N ASP A 98 -9.55 8.00 -15.98
CA ASP A 98 -10.85 8.68 -15.94
C ASP A 98 -11.57 8.48 -14.60
N GLU A 99 -11.46 7.30 -13.99
CA GLU A 99 -11.95 7.08 -12.63
C GLU A 99 -11.18 7.93 -11.61
N VAL A 100 -9.86 8.01 -11.73
CA VAL A 100 -9.04 8.92 -10.89
C VAL A 100 -9.50 10.36 -11.10
N THR A 101 -9.72 10.77 -12.35
CA THR A 101 -10.19 12.13 -12.71
C THR A 101 -11.49 12.47 -12.05
N ARG A 102 -12.47 11.57 -12.08
CA ARG A 102 -13.76 11.77 -11.40
C ARG A 102 -13.57 12.13 -9.92
N PHE A 103 -12.70 11.43 -9.20
CA PHE A 103 -12.47 11.71 -7.79
C PHE A 103 -11.66 13.00 -7.55
N LEU A 104 -10.74 13.34 -8.46
CA LEU A 104 -10.05 14.64 -8.42
C LEU A 104 -11.01 15.80 -8.68
N ASP A 105 -11.99 15.60 -9.55
CA ASP A 105 -13.05 16.59 -9.81
C ASP A 105 -13.98 16.69 -8.59
N GLU A 106 -14.35 15.58 -7.93
CA GLU A 106 -15.08 15.61 -6.64
C GLU A 106 -14.33 16.39 -5.55
N ILE A 107 -13.00 16.24 -5.44
CA ILE A 107 -12.18 17.05 -4.51
C ILE A 107 -12.36 18.55 -4.77
N ALA A 108 -12.30 18.95 -6.05
CA ALA A 108 -12.41 20.35 -6.44
C ALA A 108 -13.83 20.90 -6.24
N ASP A 109 -14.84 20.15 -6.66
CA ASP A 109 -16.26 20.53 -6.60
C ASP A 109 -16.76 20.66 -5.15
N ASP A 110 -16.35 19.73 -4.29
CA ASP A 110 -16.70 19.74 -2.86
C ASP A 110 -15.78 20.64 -2.02
N GLY A 111 -14.74 21.24 -2.63
CA GLY A 111 -13.80 22.12 -1.94
C GLY A 111 -13.00 21.42 -0.83
N LEU A 112 -12.66 20.14 -1.02
CA LEU A 112 -11.93 19.35 -0.03
C LEU A 112 -10.48 19.83 0.07
N ALA A 113 -9.94 19.91 1.29
CA ALA A 113 -8.58 20.37 1.57
C ALA A 113 -7.47 19.35 1.20
N THR A 114 -7.71 18.49 0.20
CA THR A 114 -6.83 17.38 -0.16
C THR A 114 -5.52 17.88 -0.75
N ARG A 115 -4.43 17.55 -0.05
CA ARG A 115 -3.07 17.99 -0.38
C ARG A 115 -2.30 16.94 -1.15
N GLU A 116 -2.47 15.67 -0.77
CA GLU A 116 -1.69 14.55 -1.29
C GLU A 116 -2.60 13.52 -1.99
N ILE A 117 -2.16 13.06 -3.15
CA ILE A 117 -2.72 11.90 -3.82
C ILE A 117 -1.74 10.75 -3.71
N GLY A 118 -2.15 9.70 -3.01
CA GLY A 118 -1.36 8.49 -2.84
C GLY A 118 -1.69 7.45 -3.90
N PHE A 119 -0.70 6.80 -4.49
CA PHE A 119 -0.88 5.64 -5.37
C PHE A 119 -0.23 4.41 -4.75
N THR A 120 -0.98 3.33 -4.70
CA THR A 120 -0.57 2.03 -4.17
C THR A 120 -1.34 0.92 -4.92
N GLY A 121 -1.41 -0.28 -4.36
CA GLY A 121 -2.00 -1.45 -5.00
C GLY A 121 -0.95 -2.24 -5.75
N GLY A 122 -1.07 -3.57 -5.71
CA GLY A 122 -0.29 -4.46 -6.55
C GLY A 122 1.17 -4.02 -6.67
N GLU A 123 1.61 -3.87 -7.91
CA GLU A 123 2.65 -2.91 -8.25
C GLU A 123 2.02 -1.83 -9.16
N PRO A 124 1.98 -0.54 -8.78
CA PRO A 124 1.23 0.44 -9.55
C PRO A 124 1.68 0.60 -11.00
N PHE A 125 2.97 0.39 -11.26
CA PHE A 125 3.51 0.41 -12.63
C PHE A 125 3.14 -0.82 -13.47
N MET A 126 2.31 -1.74 -12.96
CA MET A 126 1.64 -2.77 -13.75
C MET A 126 0.35 -2.26 -14.41
N ASN A 127 -0.22 -1.15 -13.91
CA ASN A 127 -1.37 -0.50 -14.51
C ASN A 127 -0.93 0.34 -15.73
N PRO A 128 -1.45 0.07 -16.94
CA PRO A 128 -1.01 0.77 -18.15
C PRO A 128 -1.32 2.28 -18.15
N GLU A 129 -2.27 2.73 -17.33
CA GLU A 129 -2.69 4.13 -17.25
C GLU A 129 -2.02 4.91 -16.11
N ILE A 130 -1.09 4.29 -15.36
CA ILE A 130 -0.48 4.88 -14.17
C ILE A 130 0.15 6.26 -14.44
N VAL A 131 0.86 6.44 -15.57
CA VAL A 131 1.51 7.71 -15.91
C VAL A 131 0.47 8.81 -16.09
N ALA A 132 -0.68 8.50 -16.70
CA ALA A 132 -1.76 9.46 -16.88
C ALA A 132 -2.39 9.85 -15.54
N MET A 133 -2.54 8.90 -14.60
CA MET A 133 -3.04 9.19 -13.25
C MET A 133 -2.10 10.13 -12.48
N LEU A 134 -0.79 9.89 -12.56
CA LEU A 134 0.23 10.74 -11.92
C LEU A 134 0.21 12.15 -12.50
N ASP A 135 0.21 12.27 -13.83
CA ASP A 135 0.16 13.55 -14.51
C ASP A 135 -1.10 14.34 -14.15
N ARG A 136 -2.28 13.70 -14.19
CA ARG A 136 -3.57 14.34 -13.88
C ARG A 136 -3.66 14.82 -12.42
N SER A 137 -3.01 14.14 -11.50
CA SER A 137 -2.96 14.52 -10.08
C SER A 137 -1.98 15.68 -9.86
N LEU A 138 -0.77 15.61 -10.43
CA LEU A 138 0.26 16.65 -10.32
C LEU A 138 -0.15 17.95 -11.04
N ALA A 139 -0.78 17.85 -12.21
CA ALA A 139 -1.28 18.99 -13.00
C ALA A 139 -2.33 19.81 -12.25
N ARG A 140 -3.12 19.15 -11.37
CA ARG A 140 -4.10 19.80 -10.49
C ARG A 140 -3.48 20.41 -9.23
N GLY A 141 -2.17 20.29 -9.07
CA GLY A 141 -1.42 20.94 -7.98
C GLY A 141 -1.27 20.11 -6.71
N HIS A 142 -1.75 18.86 -6.70
CA HIS A 142 -1.54 17.97 -5.55
C HIS A 142 -0.08 17.50 -5.49
N ALA A 143 0.40 17.24 -4.27
CA ALA A 143 1.56 16.36 -4.09
C ALA A 143 1.15 14.93 -4.41
N VAL A 144 2.08 14.12 -4.93
CA VAL A 144 1.85 12.73 -5.26
C VAL A 144 2.86 11.84 -4.56
N LEU A 145 2.35 10.84 -3.85
CA LEU A 145 3.13 9.79 -3.20
C LEU A 145 2.87 8.45 -3.90
N MET A 146 3.89 7.90 -4.55
CA MET A 146 3.83 6.61 -5.23
C MET A 146 4.50 5.51 -4.41
N LEU A 147 3.75 4.48 -4.00
CA LEU A 147 4.33 3.29 -3.36
C LEU A 147 4.67 2.25 -4.44
N THR A 148 5.95 1.89 -4.58
CA THR A 148 6.42 0.94 -5.62
C THR A 148 7.50 0.02 -5.07
N ASN A 149 7.69 -1.16 -5.69
CA ASN A 149 8.86 -2.00 -5.47
C ASN A 149 10.10 -1.54 -6.28
N ALA A 150 9.97 -0.51 -7.13
CA ALA A 150 11.01 0.04 -8.00
C ALA A 150 11.62 -0.96 -9.01
N MET A 151 11.02 -2.13 -9.20
CA MET A 151 11.54 -3.14 -10.10
C MET A 151 11.10 -2.89 -11.55
N ARG A 152 11.22 -3.93 -12.39
CA ARG A 152 11.04 -3.87 -13.84
C ARG A 152 9.76 -3.16 -14.33
N PRO A 153 8.57 -3.31 -13.71
CA PRO A 153 7.39 -2.56 -14.15
C PRO A 153 7.63 -1.05 -14.18
N MET A 154 8.15 -0.47 -13.09
CA MET A 154 8.52 0.96 -13.03
C MET A 154 9.55 1.33 -14.12
N ARG A 155 10.56 0.49 -14.31
CA ARG A 155 11.65 0.73 -15.28
C ARG A 155 11.17 0.80 -16.74
N ARG A 156 9.96 0.32 -17.05
CA ARG A 156 9.36 0.48 -18.39
C ARG A 156 8.85 1.91 -18.64
N HIS A 157 8.69 2.70 -17.60
CA HIS A 157 8.15 4.05 -17.64
C HIS A 157 9.22 5.13 -17.36
N GLU A 158 10.52 4.81 -17.46
CA GLU A 158 11.61 5.74 -17.16
C GLU A 158 11.50 7.08 -17.89
N ALA A 159 11.26 7.07 -19.21
CA ALA A 159 11.14 8.29 -20.00
C ALA A 159 9.97 9.17 -19.52
N ALA A 160 8.83 8.55 -19.22
CA ALA A 160 7.66 9.26 -18.70
C ALA A 160 7.89 9.78 -17.27
N LEU A 161 8.58 9.01 -16.43
CA LEU A 161 8.92 9.44 -15.07
C LEU A 161 9.90 10.61 -15.09
N LEU A 162 10.88 10.62 -16.01
CA LEU A 162 11.80 11.74 -16.19
C LEU A 162 11.06 13.01 -16.61
N ASP A 163 10.12 12.91 -17.56
CA ASP A 163 9.25 14.01 -17.96
C ASP A 163 8.41 14.54 -16.78
N LEU A 164 7.77 13.66 -16.00
CA LEU A 164 7.03 14.06 -14.81
C LEU A 164 7.91 14.77 -13.79
N ARG A 165 9.13 14.25 -13.55
CA ARG A 165 10.10 14.85 -12.63
C ARG A 165 10.57 16.22 -13.12
N GLU A 166 10.81 16.39 -14.42
CA GLU A 166 11.18 17.69 -14.99
C GLU A 166 10.07 18.72 -14.82
N ARG A 167 8.82 18.33 -15.08
CA ARG A 167 7.67 19.24 -15.00
C ARG A 167 7.22 19.56 -13.57
N TYR A 168 7.32 18.60 -12.65
CA TYR A 168 6.70 18.71 -11.33
C TYR A 168 7.67 18.68 -10.15
N GLY A 169 8.93 18.30 -10.36
CA GLY A 169 9.98 18.27 -9.33
C GLY A 169 9.58 17.40 -8.13
N ASP A 170 9.86 17.92 -6.94
CA ASP A 170 9.67 17.20 -5.67
C ASP A 170 8.20 16.96 -5.29
N ARG A 171 7.23 17.47 -6.08
CA ARG A 171 5.82 17.11 -5.90
C ARG A 171 5.54 15.64 -6.19
N LEU A 172 6.40 14.95 -6.94
CA LEU A 172 6.34 13.50 -7.10
C LEU A 172 7.37 12.83 -6.19
N THR A 173 6.90 12.14 -5.15
CA THR A 173 7.72 11.32 -4.27
C THR A 173 7.47 9.84 -4.52
N LEU A 174 8.54 9.07 -4.76
CA LEU A 174 8.47 7.63 -4.88
C LEU A 174 8.95 6.98 -3.58
N ARG A 175 8.04 6.33 -2.86
CA ARG A 175 8.38 5.55 -1.67
C ARG A 175 8.59 4.10 -2.07
N VAL A 176 9.85 3.69 -2.08
CA VAL A 176 10.27 2.36 -2.51
C VAL A 176 10.16 1.39 -1.35
N SER A 177 9.54 0.24 -1.61
CA SER A 177 9.41 -0.82 -0.61
C SER A 177 10.68 -1.67 -0.55
N LEU A 178 11.40 -1.59 0.56
CA LEU A 178 12.66 -2.27 0.82
C LEU A 178 12.64 -2.78 2.27
N ASP A 179 12.05 -3.96 2.51
CA ASP A 179 11.66 -4.38 3.88
C ASP A 179 12.81 -4.55 4.86
N HIS A 180 14.05 -4.75 4.40
CA HIS A 180 15.23 -4.75 5.25
C HIS A 180 16.45 -4.25 4.48
N TYR A 181 17.49 -3.80 5.18
CA TYR A 181 18.77 -3.41 4.57
C TYR A 181 19.69 -4.61 4.26
N ASP A 182 19.27 -5.81 4.64
CA ASP A 182 19.96 -7.07 4.38
C ASP A 182 19.27 -7.83 3.27
N GLN A 183 20.06 -8.39 2.34
CA GLN A 183 19.55 -9.08 1.17
C GLN A 183 18.75 -10.33 1.55
N GLU A 184 19.27 -11.17 2.44
CA GLU A 184 18.65 -12.46 2.77
C GLU A 184 17.29 -12.24 3.43
N ILE A 185 17.22 -11.28 4.36
CA ILE A 185 15.97 -10.91 5.03
C ILE A 185 14.97 -10.31 4.03
N HIS A 186 15.41 -9.40 3.17
CA HIS A 186 14.54 -8.81 2.16
C HIS A 186 13.98 -9.87 1.18
N GLU A 187 14.82 -10.78 0.69
CA GLU A 187 14.40 -11.83 -0.25
C GLU A 187 13.56 -12.93 0.43
N ALA A 188 13.73 -13.14 1.75
CA ALA A 188 12.85 -14.01 2.52
C ALA A 188 11.42 -13.45 2.62
N GLU A 189 11.22 -12.12 2.54
CA GLU A 189 9.89 -11.51 2.50
C GLU A 189 9.35 -11.36 1.07
N ARG A 190 10.17 -10.85 0.15
CA ARG A 190 9.73 -10.47 -1.21
C ARG A 190 9.93 -11.53 -2.28
N GLY A 191 10.69 -12.57 -1.96
CA GLY A 191 11.03 -13.67 -2.84
C GLY A 191 12.45 -13.58 -3.39
N ALA A 192 13.02 -14.74 -3.72
CA ALA A 192 14.37 -14.83 -4.24
C ALA A 192 14.60 -13.96 -5.48
N ARG A 193 15.76 -13.28 -5.54
CA ARG A 193 16.18 -12.37 -6.62
C ARG A 193 15.38 -11.07 -6.70
N SER A 194 14.66 -10.68 -5.65
CA SER A 194 13.99 -9.37 -5.57
C SER A 194 14.96 -8.23 -5.22
N TRP A 195 16.07 -8.53 -4.54
CA TRP A 195 16.98 -7.53 -3.99
C TRP A 195 17.63 -6.66 -5.07
N ARG A 196 18.33 -7.32 -6.00
CA ARG A 196 19.10 -6.61 -7.03
C ARG A 196 18.23 -5.71 -7.92
N PRO A 197 17.07 -6.17 -8.46
CA PRO A 197 16.22 -5.29 -9.25
C PRO A 197 15.65 -4.11 -8.46
N ALA A 198 15.32 -4.29 -7.18
CA ALA A 198 14.85 -3.20 -6.32
C ALA A 198 15.96 -2.15 -6.10
N LEU A 199 17.19 -2.58 -5.77
CA LEU A 199 18.34 -1.67 -5.64
C LEU A 199 18.72 -0.98 -6.94
N ASP A 200 18.66 -1.69 -8.08
CA ASP A 200 18.94 -1.10 -9.39
C ASP A 200 17.92 -0.01 -9.75
N GLY A 201 16.64 -0.21 -9.40
CA GLY A 201 15.61 0.83 -9.52
C GLY A 201 15.83 2.01 -8.59
N LEU A 202 16.17 1.75 -7.33
CA LEU A 202 16.43 2.77 -6.32
C LEU A 202 17.63 3.64 -6.68
N ARG A 203 18.72 3.03 -7.17
CA ARG A 203 19.88 3.75 -7.72
C ARG A 203 19.51 4.60 -8.92
N TRP A 204 18.70 4.08 -9.84
CA TRP A 204 18.25 4.85 -11.00
C TRP A 204 17.43 6.07 -10.58
N LEU A 205 16.50 5.91 -9.63
CA LEU A 205 15.74 7.04 -9.08
C LEU A 205 16.68 8.08 -8.45
N SER A 206 17.64 7.63 -7.64
CA SER A 206 18.58 8.52 -6.95
C SER A 206 19.47 9.27 -7.94
N ALA A 207 20.02 8.59 -8.94
CA ALA A 207 20.91 9.18 -9.94
C ALA A 207 20.18 10.23 -10.82
N ASN A 208 18.87 10.09 -10.98
CA ASN A 208 18.05 11.04 -11.73
C ASN A 208 17.38 12.10 -10.84
N GLY A 209 17.74 12.17 -9.56
CA GLY A 209 17.30 13.22 -8.63
C GLY A 209 15.81 13.25 -8.38
N PHE A 210 15.16 12.08 -8.30
CA PHE A 210 13.79 11.98 -7.80
C PHE A 210 13.74 12.22 -6.29
N SER A 211 12.61 12.76 -5.79
CA SER A 211 12.29 12.69 -4.36
C SER A 211 11.97 11.24 -4.00
N ILE A 212 12.76 10.65 -3.11
CA ILE A 212 12.63 9.23 -2.74
C ILE A 212 12.42 9.12 -1.23
N ALA A 213 11.62 8.13 -0.85
CA ALA A 213 11.53 7.62 0.51
C ALA A 213 11.61 6.09 0.48
N ILE A 214 11.89 5.48 1.62
CA ILE A 214 11.87 4.03 1.80
C ILE A 214 10.77 3.64 2.78
N ALA A 215 9.99 2.65 2.38
CA ALA A 215 9.14 1.86 3.25
C ALA A 215 9.93 0.60 3.64
N GLY A 216 10.47 0.60 4.85
CA GLY A 216 11.25 -0.48 5.42
C GLY A 216 10.57 -1.09 6.64
N ARG A 217 11.22 -2.08 7.23
CA ARG A 217 10.84 -2.70 8.51
C ARG A 217 12.09 -2.89 9.35
N HIS A 218 11.89 -3.18 10.63
CA HIS A 218 12.93 -3.70 11.50
C HIS A 218 12.51 -5.07 12.01
N LEU A 219 13.46 -5.92 12.37
CA LEU A 219 13.14 -7.20 13.00
C LEU A 219 12.63 -7.00 14.45
N ALA A 220 11.87 -7.97 14.97
CA ALA A 220 11.32 -7.88 16.33
C ALA A 220 12.39 -7.76 17.43
N ALA A 221 13.57 -8.37 17.22
CA ALA A 221 14.70 -8.30 18.14
C ALA A 221 15.66 -7.12 17.84
N GLU A 222 15.34 -6.29 16.84
CA GLU A 222 16.16 -5.19 16.40
C GLU A 222 15.60 -3.85 16.89
N ALA A 223 16.46 -3.01 17.47
CA ALA A 223 16.07 -1.66 17.87
C ALA A 223 16.03 -0.71 16.66
N ASP A 224 15.08 0.24 16.64
CA ASP A 224 14.89 1.20 15.55
C ASP A 224 16.19 1.93 15.14
N TYR A 225 16.99 2.38 16.12
CA TYR A 225 18.25 3.07 15.83
C TYR A 225 19.27 2.18 15.10
N ALA A 226 19.28 0.87 15.38
CA ALA A 226 20.16 -0.08 14.74
C ALA A 226 19.70 -0.35 13.31
N ALA A 227 18.39 -0.53 13.11
CA ALA A 227 17.80 -0.68 11.78
C ALA A 227 18.12 0.52 10.88
N ARG A 228 17.88 1.74 11.38
CA ARG A 228 18.21 2.99 10.66
C ARG A 228 19.70 3.09 10.32
N ALA A 229 20.59 2.66 11.22
CA ALA A 229 22.02 2.62 10.94
C ALA A 229 22.37 1.60 9.83
N GLY A 230 21.71 0.44 9.80
CA GLY A 230 21.84 -0.55 8.74
C GLY A 230 21.40 -0.01 7.38
N TYR A 231 20.25 0.66 7.31
CA TYR A 231 19.80 1.35 6.10
C TYR A 231 20.75 2.47 5.67
N ALA A 232 21.26 3.27 6.61
CA ALA A 232 22.24 4.32 6.31
C ALA A 232 23.52 3.76 5.67
N ALA A 233 24.04 2.66 6.22
CA ALA A 233 25.21 1.97 5.68
C ALA A 233 24.95 1.41 4.28
N LEU A 234 23.77 0.83 4.06
CA LEU A 234 23.35 0.38 2.73
C LEU A 234 23.29 1.55 1.75
N PHE A 235 22.60 2.64 2.08
CA PHE A 235 22.46 3.79 1.17
C PHE A 235 23.81 4.38 0.79
N ALA A 236 24.72 4.53 1.76
CA ALA A 236 26.10 4.97 1.51
C ALA A 236 26.85 4.01 0.57
N ALA A 237 26.77 2.70 0.81
CA ALA A 237 27.44 1.70 -0.02
C ALA A 237 26.88 1.62 -1.44
N GLN A 238 25.61 1.95 -1.64
CA GLN A 238 24.92 1.88 -2.93
C GLN A 238 24.89 3.23 -3.68
N GLY A 239 25.35 4.33 -3.07
CA GLY A 239 25.29 5.68 -3.64
C GLY A 239 23.87 6.24 -3.73
N ILE A 240 23.01 5.90 -2.77
CA ILE A 240 21.60 6.32 -2.72
C ILE A 240 21.47 7.55 -1.83
N ALA A 241 20.91 8.63 -2.36
CA ALA A 241 20.78 9.92 -1.68
C ALA A 241 19.51 9.98 -0.82
N ILE A 242 19.50 9.25 0.31
CA ILE A 242 18.40 9.24 1.28
C ILE A 242 18.97 9.43 2.68
N GLU A 243 18.41 10.38 3.44
CA GLU A 243 18.74 10.55 4.86
C GLU A 243 17.97 9.54 5.72
N ALA A 244 18.64 8.48 6.15
CA ALA A 244 18.02 7.39 6.91
C ALA A 244 17.51 7.82 8.31
N ARG A 245 18.00 8.95 8.84
CA ARG A 245 17.52 9.49 10.13
C ARG A 245 16.26 10.33 10.00
N ASP A 246 15.89 10.74 8.79
CA ASP A 246 14.64 11.47 8.56
C ASP A 246 13.47 10.47 8.50
N PRO A 247 12.53 10.50 9.47
CA PRO A 247 11.41 9.57 9.50
C PRO A 247 10.43 9.73 8.33
N SER A 248 10.45 10.85 7.60
CA SER A 248 9.67 11.02 6.37
C SER A 248 10.33 10.34 5.15
N ARG A 249 11.66 10.14 5.21
CA ARG A 249 12.47 9.52 4.16
C ARG A 249 12.75 8.05 4.39
N LEU A 250 12.82 7.61 5.65
CA LEU A 250 12.89 6.20 6.04
C LEU A 250 11.78 5.91 7.05
N VAL A 251 10.67 5.38 6.52
CA VAL A 251 9.54 4.92 7.32
C VAL A 251 9.80 3.45 7.65
N LEU A 252 10.01 3.16 8.93
CA LEU A 252 10.14 1.79 9.43
C LEU A 252 8.81 1.37 10.02
N PHE A 253 8.14 0.44 9.34
CA PHE A 253 6.86 -0.05 9.81
C PHE A 253 7.05 -1.09 10.92
N PRO A 254 6.21 -1.04 11.96
CA PRO A 254 6.12 -2.14 12.89
C PRO A 254 5.53 -3.34 12.15
N GLU A 255 5.76 -4.52 12.70
CA GLU A 255 5.24 -5.71 12.07
C GLU A 255 3.72 -5.88 12.26
N MET A 256 3.09 -6.35 11.19
CA MET A 256 1.66 -6.50 11.06
C MET A 256 1.29 -7.95 10.72
N ASP A 257 0.96 -8.74 11.74
CA ASP A 257 0.30 -10.04 11.59
C ASP A 257 -1.18 -9.89 12.01
N ALA A 258 -2.10 -10.11 11.06
CA ALA A 258 -3.54 -10.03 11.29
C ALA A 258 -4.09 -11.23 12.08
N ALA A 259 -3.40 -12.38 12.01
CA ALA A 259 -3.78 -13.60 12.72
C ALA A 259 -3.29 -13.60 14.17
N ALA A 260 -2.39 -12.69 14.54
CA ALA A 260 -1.91 -12.51 15.89
C ALA A 260 -2.89 -11.70 16.74
N ASP A 261 -3.13 -12.15 17.97
CA ASP A 261 -4.02 -11.49 18.91
C ASP A 261 -3.56 -10.06 19.24
N VAL A 262 -4.54 -9.18 19.37
CA VAL A 262 -4.38 -7.76 19.72
C VAL A 262 -5.60 -7.30 20.53
N PRO A 263 -5.46 -6.37 21.48
CA PRO A 263 -6.60 -5.78 22.16
C PRO A 263 -7.56 -5.09 21.18
N GLU A 264 -8.85 -5.18 21.43
CA GLU A 264 -9.84 -4.38 20.71
C GLU A 264 -9.84 -2.95 21.24
N ILE A 265 -10.21 -1.99 20.40
CA ILE A 265 -10.18 -0.57 20.76
C ILE A 265 -11.59 -0.13 21.14
N THR A 266 -11.77 0.19 22.42
CA THR A 266 -13.01 0.74 22.97
C THR A 266 -12.95 2.25 23.03
N THR A 267 -14.10 2.90 23.24
CA THR A 267 -14.14 4.36 23.44
C THR A 267 -13.32 4.80 24.66
N ALA A 268 -13.20 3.97 25.69
CA ALA A 268 -12.39 4.26 26.88
C ALA A 268 -10.88 4.28 26.58
N CYS A 269 -10.42 3.56 25.55
CA CYS A 269 -9.00 3.51 25.17
C CYS A 269 -8.43 4.89 24.84
N TRP A 270 -9.24 5.84 24.36
CA TRP A 270 -8.79 7.22 24.10
C TRP A 270 -8.21 7.88 25.34
N SER A 271 -8.94 7.84 26.46
CA SER A 271 -8.45 8.38 27.73
C SER A 271 -7.30 7.57 28.31
N ILE A 272 -7.32 6.24 28.17
CA ILE A 272 -6.29 5.35 28.74
C ILE A 272 -4.94 5.57 28.05
N LEU A 273 -4.94 5.72 26.73
CA LEU A 273 -3.74 5.84 25.91
C LEU A 273 -3.30 7.29 25.70
N GLY A 274 -4.11 8.28 26.14
CA GLY A 274 -3.87 9.69 25.86
C GLY A 274 -3.93 10.01 24.37
N LYS A 275 -4.83 9.37 23.63
CA LYS A 275 -5.02 9.52 22.18
C LYS A 275 -6.41 10.06 21.85
N SER A 276 -6.53 10.66 20.67
CA SER A 276 -7.78 11.15 20.10
C SER A 276 -8.16 10.36 18.85
N PRO A 277 -9.46 10.23 18.51
CA PRO A 277 -9.90 9.76 17.19
C PRO A 277 -9.22 10.52 16.04
N ALA A 278 -8.87 11.78 16.25
CA ALA A 278 -8.18 12.63 15.27
C ALA A 278 -6.76 12.16 14.92
N ASP A 279 -6.13 11.37 15.79
CA ASP A 279 -4.75 10.90 15.60
C ASP A 279 -4.69 9.66 14.69
N ILE A 280 -5.84 9.12 14.30
CA ILE A 280 -5.96 7.88 13.54
C ILE A 280 -5.98 8.18 12.04
N MET A 281 -5.26 7.42 11.23
CA MET A 281 -5.15 7.68 9.78
C MET A 281 -6.49 7.84 9.06
N CYS A 282 -7.52 7.08 9.45
CA CYS A 282 -8.85 7.19 8.83
C CYS A 282 -9.61 8.46 9.28
N ALA A 283 -9.03 9.31 10.10
CA ALA A 283 -9.53 10.66 10.36
C ALA A 283 -9.16 11.63 9.24
N THR A 284 -8.07 11.36 8.50
CA THR A 284 -7.52 12.28 7.48
C THR A 284 -7.35 11.68 6.09
N SER A 285 -7.64 10.39 5.92
CA SER A 285 -7.42 9.70 4.64
C SER A 285 -8.54 8.75 4.25
N ARG A 286 -8.68 8.57 2.93
CA ARG A 286 -9.55 7.56 2.30
C ARG A 286 -8.81 6.89 1.16
N MET A 287 -9.28 5.73 0.73
CA MET A 287 -8.75 5.05 -0.46
C MET A 287 -9.85 4.72 -1.45
N VAL A 288 -9.55 4.85 -2.74
CA VAL A 288 -10.38 4.40 -3.84
C VAL A 288 -9.88 3.04 -4.30
N VAL A 289 -10.80 2.11 -4.49
CA VAL A 289 -10.56 0.74 -5.00
C VAL A 289 -11.58 0.43 -6.09
N HIS A 290 -11.26 -0.51 -6.99
CA HIS A 290 -12.24 -1.07 -7.92
C HIS A 290 -12.23 -2.58 -7.81
N ARG A 291 -13.26 -3.17 -7.18
CA ARG A 291 -13.32 -4.62 -7.04
C ARG A 291 -13.87 -5.24 -8.32
N ARG A 292 -13.36 -6.42 -8.67
CA ARG A 292 -13.88 -7.19 -9.79
C ARG A 292 -15.38 -7.44 -9.62
N GLY A 293 -16.15 -7.14 -10.67
CA GLY A 293 -17.60 -7.33 -10.69
C GLY A 293 -18.40 -6.13 -10.17
N GLU A 294 -17.75 -5.09 -9.65
CA GLU A 294 -18.42 -3.81 -9.36
C GLU A 294 -18.42 -2.92 -10.61
N ASP A 295 -19.53 -2.24 -10.86
CA ASP A 295 -19.68 -1.34 -12.01
C ASP A 295 -18.83 -0.06 -11.89
N ARG A 296 -18.42 0.30 -10.66
CA ARG A 296 -17.74 1.56 -10.36
C ARG A 296 -16.77 1.39 -9.19
N ALA A 297 -15.68 2.13 -9.24
CA ALA A 297 -14.78 2.30 -8.10
C ALA A 297 -15.49 2.82 -6.83
N ARG A 298 -15.06 2.30 -5.68
CA ARG A 298 -15.60 2.51 -4.34
C ARG A 298 -14.60 3.24 -3.45
N VAL A 299 -15.09 4.03 -2.51
CA VAL A 299 -14.29 4.64 -1.45
C VAL A 299 -14.31 3.72 -0.24
N VAL A 300 -13.14 3.39 0.29
CA VAL A 300 -12.93 2.62 1.51
C VAL A 300 -12.18 3.43 2.56
N ALA A 301 -12.35 3.03 3.82
CA ALA A 301 -11.78 3.73 4.96
C ALA A 301 -10.26 3.53 5.14
N CYS A 302 -9.67 2.44 4.64
CA CYS A 302 -8.30 2.06 4.97
C CYS A 302 -7.53 1.48 3.78
N THR A 303 -6.25 1.85 3.66
CA THR A 303 -5.33 1.34 2.63
C THR A 303 -4.97 -0.15 2.80
N LEU A 304 -5.06 -0.66 4.03
CA LEU A 304 -4.74 -2.04 4.37
C LEU A 304 -5.94 -2.99 4.33
N ILE A 305 -7.16 -2.45 4.18
CA ILE A 305 -8.40 -3.22 4.28
C ILE A 305 -9.32 -2.93 3.07
N PRO A 306 -8.86 -3.17 1.83
CA PRO A 306 -9.64 -2.83 0.64
C PRO A 306 -10.83 -3.76 0.39
N HIS A 307 -10.82 -4.97 0.97
CA HIS A 307 -11.79 -6.02 0.68
C HIS A 307 -12.95 -6.10 1.68
N ASP A 308 -12.77 -5.62 2.91
CA ASP A 308 -13.77 -5.76 3.97
C ASP A 308 -14.99 -4.85 3.71
N PRO A 309 -16.21 -5.41 3.55
CA PRO A 309 -17.43 -4.63 3.37
C PRO A 309 -17.73 -3.66 4.51
N GLY A 310 -17.26 -3.95 5.74
CA GLY A 310 -17.40 -3.06 6.89
C GLY A 310 -16.61 -1.76 6.77
N PHE A 311 -15.64 -1.70 5.85
CA PHE A 311 -14.81 -0.52 5.57
C PHE A 311 -15.19 0.16 4.24
N ASP A 312 -16.23 -0.32 3.54
CA ASP A 312 -16.76 0.32 2.33
C ASP A 312 -17.67 1.52 2.70
N LEU A 313 -17.36 2.67 2.12
CA LEU A 313 -17.98 3.95 2.43
C LEU A 313 -18.80 4.54 1.27
N GLY A 314 -19.00 3.79 0.19
CA GLY A 314 -19.79 4.23 -0.96
C GLY A 314 -18.94 4.47 -2.22
N ASN A 315 -19.48 5.26 -3.15
CA ASN A 315 -18.89 5.51 -4.48
C ASN A 315 -18.47 6.97 -4.72
N THR A 316 -18.71 7.87 -3.77
CA THR A 316 -18.33 9.29 -3.82
C THR A 316 -17.63 9.71 -2.52
N LEU A 317 -16.81 10.75 -2.59
CA LEU A 317 -16.13 11.33 -1.44
C LEU A 317 -17.13 11.96 -0.47
N SER A 318 -18.16 12.63 -0.98
CA SER A 318 -19.24 13.23 -0.18
C SER A 318 -19.92 12.19 0.72
N HIS A 319 -20.26 11.00 0.20
CA HIS A 319 -20.84 9.93 1.02
C HIS A 319 -19.82 9.42 2.06
N ALA A 320 -18.55 9.26 1.68
CA ALA A 320 -17.52 8.76 2.57
C ALA A 320 -17.15 9.72 3.73
N THR A 321 -17.34 11.04 3.53
CA THR A 321 -17.12 12.07 4.56
C THR A 321 -18.16 11.99 5.68
N GLY A 322 -19.41 11.64 5.37
CA GLY A 322 -20.51 11.56 6.35
C GLY A 322 -20.51 10.31 7.24
N ARG A 323 -19.51 9.42 7.11
CA ARG A 323 -19.52 8.09 7.75
C ARG A 323 -18.46 7.97 8.83
N LEU A 324 -18.87 7.45 9.99
CA LEU A 324 -17.96 7.03 11.05
C LEU A 324 -17.31 5.69 10.66
N VAL A 325 -16.01 5.56 10.94
CA VAL A 325 -15.26 4.31 10.75
C VAL A 325 -15.14 3.63 12.10
N ALA A 326 -15.76 2.45 12.26
CA ALA A 326 -15.53 1.62 13.42
C ALA A 326 -14.13 0.99 13.38
N LEU A 327 -13.41 1.01 14.50
CA LEU A 327 -12.10 0.35 14.61
C LEU A 327 -12.27 -1.17 14.78
N ASN A 328 -12.89 -1.78 13.78
CA ASN A 328 -13.35 -3.16 13.76
C ASN A 328 -12.46 -4.06 12.90
N HIS A 329 -11.14 -3.90 13.03
CA HIS A 329 -10.17 -4.79 12.39
C HIS A 329 -8.88 -4.86 13.22
N PRO A 330 -8.17 -5.99 13.26
CA PRO A 330 -6.89 -6.11 13.98
C PRO A 330 -5.87 -5.04 13.58
N HIS A 331 -5.84 -4.66 12.30
CA HIS A 331 -4.97 -3.58 11.81
C HIS A 331 -5.29 -2.21 12.40
N CYS A 332 -6.57 -1.90 12.70
CA CYS A 332 -6.92 -0.65 13.38
C CYS A 332 -6.22 -0.55 14.74
N ALA A 333 -6.27 -1.63 15.52
CA ALA A 333 -5.64 -1.70 16.82
C ALA A 333 -4.12 -1.71 16.71
N ARG A 334 -3.56 -2.67 15.96
CA ARG A 334 -2.12 -2.91 15.89
C ARG A 334 -1.34 -1.78 15.23
N PHE A 335 -1.84 -1.28 14.10
CA PHE A 335 -1.10 -0.32 13.27
C PHE A 335 -1.33 1.12 13.71
N CYS A 336 -2.61 1.52 13.79
CA CYS A 336 -2.93 2.93 14.05
C CYS A 336 -2.88 3.25 15.55
N VAL A 337 -3.65 2.51 16.35
CA VAL A 337 -3.86 2.89 17.75
C VAL A 337 -2.67 2.53 18.63
N LEU A 338 -2.11 1.33 18.48
CA LEU A 338 -0.98 0.88 19.31
C LEU A 338 0.38 1.08 18.63
N GLY A 339 0.44 0.95 17.30
CA GLY A 339 1.68 1.07 16.53
C GLY A 339 2.08 2.50 16.15
N GLY A 340 1.13 3.45 16.11
CA GLY A 340 1.40 4.86 15.78
C GLY A 340 1.92 5.09 14.35
N ALA A 341 1.74 4.12 13.44
CA ALA A 341 2.27 4.20 12.09
C ALA A 341 1.35 4.99 11.14
N SER A 342 1.95 5.66 10.14
CA SER A 342 1.24 6.34 9.05
C SER A 342 1.69 5.85 7.68
N CYS A 343 0.74 5.70 6.75
CA CYS A 343 1.03 5.44 5.35
C CYS A 343 1.27 6.72 4.52
N SER A 344 0.90 7.91 5.01
CA SER A 344 1.06 9.19 4.30
C SER A 344 2.51 9.70 4.27
N GLY A 345 2.75 10.71 3.44
CA GLY A 345 3.99 11.51 3.42
C GLY A 345 4.19 12.32 4.70
#